data_AF-I4CZD6-F1
#
_entry.id   AF-I4CZD6-F1
#
_cell.length_a   1.000
_cell.length_b   1.000
_cell.length_c   1.000
_cell.angle_alpha   90.00
_cell.angle_beta   90.00
_cell.angle_gamma   90.00
#
_symmetry.space_group_name_H-M   'P 1'
#
loop_
_entity.id
_entity.type
_entity.pdbx_description
1 polymer ?
#
loop_
_entity_poly.entity_id
_entity_poly.type
_entity_poly.pdbx_seq_one_letter_code
_entity_poly.pdbx_strand_id
1 'polypeptide(L)'
;MSSAIHLRSLALAAAFTLISSITQAQESDQQMMTNMHAQLAKFGGAMHVTAKVCDDYTDEKLAEHREQQKTQATRAGMDPATFDSAFADGVKESEAKWKAVPASERQAKCTEFKQQMESLGQQFGQ
;
A
#
# COMPACT_ATOMS: atom_id res chain seq x y z
N MET A 1 -9.57 46.18 68.60
CA MET A 1 -9.43 44.84 69.19
C MET A 1 -8.87 43.93 68.11
N SER A 2 -7.67 43.39 68.33
CA SER A 2 -6.89 42.61 67.37
C SER A 2 -6.68 41.20 67.95
N SER A 3 -6.93 40.15 67.18
CA SER A 3 -6.59 38.74 67.48
C SER A 3 -6.64 37.96 66.15
N ALA A 4 -5.48 37.55 65.63
CA ALA A 4 -4.91 36.19 65.73
C ALA A 4 -5.40 35.29 64.56
N ILE A 5 -4.56 35.15 63.51
CA ILE A 5 -3.75 33.95 63.21
C ILE A 5 -4.63 32.70 63.02
N HIS A 6 -4.67 32.14 61.81
CA HIS A 6 -4.27 30.75 61.55
C HIS A 6 -4.11 30.49 60.04
N LEU A 7 -2.86 30.20 59.68
CA LEU A 7 -2.38 29.57 58.44
C LEU A 7 -2.85 28.09 58.41
N ARG A 8 -2.95 27.51 57.19
CA ARG A 8 -3.30 26.10 56.80
C ARG A 8 -4.76 25.97 56.33
N SER A 9 -5.12 25.54 55.12
CA SER A 9 -4.51 24.53 54.24
C SER A 9 -4.94 24.74 52.78
N LEU A 10 -4.02 24.52 51.84
CA LEU A 10 -4.28 24.23 50.43
C LEU A 10 -4.87 22.81 50.29
N ALA A 11 -5.94 22.65 49.50
CA ALA A 11 -6.29 21.42 48.77
C ALA A 11 -7.47 21.74 47.83
N LEU A 12 -7.22 22.13 46.58
CA LEU A 12 -7.28 21.26 45.39
C LEU A 12 -8.39 20.20 45.43
N ALA A 13 -9.48 20.45 44.71
CA ALA A 13 -10.41 19.43 44.25
C ALA A 13 -11.02 19.85 42.89
N ALA A 14 -10.17 19.90 41.84
CA ALA A 14 -10.64 19.88 40.45
C ALA A 14 -10.73 18.41 40.02
N ALA A 15 -11.87 17.79 40.26
CA ALA A 15 -12.11 16.39 39.94
C ALA A 15 -12.55 16.22 38.47
N PHE A 16 -11.70 15.52 37.73
CA PHE A 16 -12.04 14.55 36.68
C PHE A 16 -13.06 14.93 35.60
N THR A 17 -12.54 15.51 34.51
CA THR A 17 -12.99 15.15 33.15
C THR A 17 -11.78 14.77 32.31
N LEU A 18 -11.17 13.61 32.61
CA LEU A 18 -10.28 12.95 31.65
C LEU A 18 -11.15 12.23 30.64
N ILE A 19 -11.64 13.00 29.68
CA ILE A 19 -12.32 12.51 28.48
C ILE A 19 -11.30 11.67 27.72
N SER A 20 -11.66 10.41 27.50
CA SER A 20 -10.95 9.42 26.71
C SER A 20 -10.69 9.95 25.30
N SER A 21 -9.46 10.41 25.04
CA SER A 21 -9.01 10.81 23.70
C SER A 21 -7.69 10.15 23.36
N ILE A 22 -7.64 8.82 23.31
CA ILE A 22 -6.45 8.08 22.85
C ILE A 22 -6.71 7.33 21.52
N THR A 23 -7.92 7.40 20.93
CA THR A 23 -8.26 6.59 19.74
C THR A 23 -7.98 7.26 18.38
N GLN A 24 -7.58 8.53 18.31
CA GLN A 24 -7.48 9.22 17.01
C GLN A 24 -6.13 9.11 16.28
N ALA A 25 -5.12 8.43 16.86
CA ALA A 25 -3.82 8.27 16.21
C ALA A 25 -3.66 6.95 15.43
N GLN A 26 -4.54 5.96 15.64
CA GLN A 26 -4.35 4.62 15.09
C GLN A 26 -5.03 4.39 13.73
N GLU A 27 -6.04 5.20 13.38
CA GLU A 27 -6.76 5.05 12.10
C GLU A 27 -6.01 5.62 10.89
N SER A 28 -5.23 6.70 11.05
CA SER A 28 -4.53 7.32 9.90
C SER A 28 -3.44 6.43 9.33
N ASP A 29 -2.67 5.77 10.20
CA ASP A 29 -1.55 4.93 9.80
C ASP A 29 -2.04 3.62 9.20
N GLN A 30 -3.11 3.04 9.76
CA GLN A 30 -3.71 1.83 9.22
C GLN A 30 -4.31 2.11 7.82
N GLN A 31 -5.02 3.22 7.64
CA GLN A 31 -5.60 3.60 6.35
C GLN A 31 -4.53 3.89 5.28
N MET A 32 -3.42 4.52 5.67
CA MET A 32 -2.27 4.75 4.77
C MET A 32 -1.66 3.42 4.30
N MET A 33 -1.41 2.49 5.21
CA MET A 33 -0.84 1.19 4.88
C MET A 33 -1.78 0.35 4.01
N THR A 34 -3.09 0.36 4.29
CA THR A 34 -4.09 -0.30 3.42
C THR A 34 -4.08 0.27 2.00
N ASN A 35 -3.96 1.59 1.85
CA ASN A 35 -3.87 2.23 0.54
C ASN A 35 -2.57 1.83 -0.21
N MET A 36 -1.43 1.81 0.49
CA MET A 36 -0.17 1.34 -0.09
C MET A 36 -0.24 -0.11 -0.56
N HIS A 37 -0.80 -1.02 0.23
CA HIS A 37 -0.96 -2.43 -0.17
C HIS A 37 -1.87 -2.58 -1.39
N ALA A 38 -2.97 -1.83 -1.46
CA ALA A 38 -3.83 -1.81 -2.64
C ALA A 38 -3.10 -1.31 -3.90
N GLN A 39 -2.28 -0.26 -3.77
CA GLN A 39 -1.46 0.22 -4.88
C GLN A 39 -0.42 -0.80 -5.33
N LEU A 40 0.20 -1.52 -4.40
CA LEU A 40 1.14 -2.60 -4.73
C LEU A 40 0.45 -3.77 -5.44
N ALA A 41 -0.74 -4.17 -4.99
CA ALA A 41 -1.54 -5.20 -5.67
C ALA A 41 -1.92 -4.76 -7.09
N LYS A 42 -2.34 -3.50 -7.26
CA LYS A 42 -2.64 -2.91 -8.56
C LYS A 42 -1.40 -2.88 -9.47
N PHE A 43 -0.24 -2.50 -8.94
CA PHE A 43 1.02 -2.58 -9.66
C PHE A 43 1.34 -4.01 -10.08
N GLY A 44 1.17 -4.99 -9.20
CA GLY A 44 1.32 -6.42 -9.49
C GLY A 44 0.44 -6.88 -10.66
N GLY A 45 -0.81 -6.45 -10.70
CA GLY A 45 -1.72 -6.72 -11.82
C GLY A 45 -1.23 -6.11 -13.13
N ALA A 46 -0.74 -4.88 -13.10
CA ALA A 46 -0.18 -4.24 -14.29
C ALA A 46 1.07 -4.97 -14.81
N MET A 47 1.94 -5.42 -13.90
CA MET A 47 3.13 -6.20 -14.19
C MET A 47 2.82 -7.56 -14.79
N HIS A 48 1.76 -8.22 -14.31
CA HIS A 48 1.31 -9.51 -14.85
C HIS A 48 0.99 -9.42 -16.34
N VAL A 49 0.28 -8.36 -16.75
CA VAL A 49 -0.04 -8.11 -18.16
C VAL A 49 1.22 -7.76 -18.95
N THR A 50 2.06 -6.88 -18.43
CA THR A 50 3.31 -6.48 -19.11
C THR A 50 4.22 -7.69 -19.34
N ALA A 51 4.38 -8.55 -18.34
CA ALA A 51 5.18 -9.77 -18.43
C ALA A 51 4.62 -10.75 -19.48
N LYS A 52 3.29 -10.84 -19.62
CA LYS A 52 2.64 -11.64 -20.67
C LYS A 52 2.84 -11.04 -22.06
N VAL A 53 2.75 -9.71 -22.21
CA VAL A 53 2.93 -9.04 -23.50
C VAL A 53 4.38 -9.06 -23.96
N CYS A 54 5.32 -8.96 -23.03
CA CYS A 54 6.75 -8.99 -23.30
C CYS A 54 7.35 -10.40 -23.36
N ASP A 55 6.51 -11.44 -23.26
CA ASP A 55 6.86 -12.86 -23.33
C ASP A 55 7.93 -13.30 -22.32
N ASP A 56 7.99 -12.62 -21.18
CA ASP A 56 9.00 -12.88 -20.15
C ASP A 56 8.59 -14.06 -19.23
N TYR A 57 7.29 -14.43 -19.19
CA TYR A 57 6.76 -15.42 -18.26
C TYR A 57 5.63 -16.27 -18.85
N THR A 58 5.56 -17.53 -18.41
CA THR A 58 4.43 -18.43 -18.68
C THR A 58 3.23 -18.07 -17.80
N ASP A 59 2.02 -18.41 -18.25
CA ASP A 59 0.79 -18.19 -17.48
C ASP A 59 0.85 -18.86 -16.08
N GLU A 60 1.50 -20.02 -15.98
CA GLU A 60 1.70 -20.73 -14.70
C GLU A 60 2.60 -19.96 -13.73
N LYS A 61 3.75 -19.44 -14.20
CA LYS A 61 4.64 -18.60 -13.38
C LYS A 61 3.96 -17.30 -12.95
N LEU A 62 3.15 -16.71 -13.84
CA LEU A 62 2.40 -15.51 -13.54
C LEU A 62 1.31 -15.74 -12.48
N ALA A 63 0.65 -16.91 -12.51
CA ALA A 63 -0.30 -17.32 -11.49
C ALA A 63 0.40 -17.55 -10.14
N GLU A 64 1.56 -18.22 -10.15
CA GLU A 64 2.38 -18.41 -8.95
C GLU A 64 2.79 -17.06 -8.33
N HIS A 65 3.30 -16.13 -9.14
CA HIS A 65 3.70 -14.80 -8.67
C HIS A 65 2.54 -14.02 -8.06
N ARG A 66 1.36 -14.09 -8.68
CA ARG A 66 0.13 -13.49 -8.14
C ARG A 66 -0.20 -14.07 -6.77
N GLU A 67 -0.14 -15.39 -6.62
CA GLU A 67 -0.49 -16.06 -5.36
C GLU A 67 0.54 -15.75 -4.25
N GLN A 68 1.82 -15.66 -4.61
CA GLN A 68 2.87 -15.21 -3.70
C GLN A 68 2.63 -13.76 -3.24
N GLN A 69 2.26 -12.85 -4.15
CA GLN A 69 1.91 -11.47 -3.80
C GLN A 69 0.68 -11.41 -2.89
N LYS A 70 -0.37 -12.17 -3.22
CA LYS A 70 -1.60 -12.27 -2.42
C LYS A 70 -1.29 -12.74 -1.00
N THR A 71 -0.54 -13.83 -0.88
CA THR A 71 -0.13 -14.41 0.41
C THR A 71 0.63 -13.39 1.25
N GLN A 72 1.58 -12.66 0.65
CA GLN A 72 2.35 -11.63 1.36
C GLN A 72 1.47 -10.46 1.81
N ALA A 73 0.60 -9.96 0.93
CA ALA A 73 -0.33 -8.87 1.26
C ALA A 73 -1.30 -9.26 2.37
N THR A 74 -1.85 -10.48 2.33
CA THR A 74 -2.74 -10.98 3.39
C THR A 74 -2.01 -11.15 4.73
N ARG A 75 -0.76 -11.63 4.71
CA ARG A 75 0.08 -11.67 5.93
C ARG A 75 0.37 -10.27 6.48
N ALA A 76 0.42 -9.25 5.62
CA ALA A 76 0.55 -7.85 6.00
C ALA A 76 -0.78 -7.18 6.42
N GLY A 77 -1.86 -7.96 6.57
CA GLY A 77 -3.15 -7.48 7.06
C GLY A 77 -4.12 -7.00 5.96
N MET A 78 -3.81 -7.22 4.68
CA MET A 78 -4.73 -6.91 3.59
C MET A 78 -5.85 -7.97 3.49
N ASP A 79 -7.09 -7.52 3.36
CA ASP A 79 -8.20 -8.40 3.03
C ASP A 79 -7.99 -9.04 1.63
N PRO A 80 -8.12 -10.38 1.49
CA PRO A 80 -7.88 -11.07 0.23
C PRO A 80 -8.76 -10.60 -0.94
N ALA A 81 -10.02 -10.22 -0.68
CA ALA A 81 -10.91 -9.73 -1.73
C ALA A 81 -10.50 -8.33 -2.21
N THR A 82 -10.01 -7.49 -1.29
CA THR A 82 -9.41 -6.19 -1.61
C THR A 82 -8.18 -6.37 -2.49
N PHE A 83 -7.32 -7.37 -2.20
CA PHE A 83 -6.19 -7.70 -3.08
C PHE A 83 -6.67 -8.10 -4.47
N ASP A 84 -7.62 -9.04 -4.55
CA ASP A 84 -8.13 -9.55 -5.82
C ASP A 84 -8.72 -8.43 -6.70
N SER A 85 -9.48 -7.51 -6.09
CA SER A 85 -10.04 -6.34 -6.77
C SER A 85 -8.95 -5.40 -7.28
N ALA A 86 -8.00 -4.99 -6.43
CA ALA A 86 -6.96 -4.06 -6.81
C ALA A 86 -6.04 -4.65 -7.90
N PHE A 87 -5.69 -5.93 -7.79
CA PHE A 87 -4.94 -6.64 -8.82
C PHE A 87 -5.70 -6.68 -10.15
N ALA A 88 -6.99 -7.00 -10.12
CA ALA A 88 -7.83 -7.02 -11.33
C ALA A 88 -7.94 -5.63 -11.99
N ASP A 89 -8.03 -4.56 -11.20
CA ASP A 89 -8.00 -3.19 -11.73
C ASP A 89 -6.67 -2.89 -12.44
N GLY A 90 -5.55 -3.33 -11.85
CA GLY A 90 -4.23 -3.21 -12.45
C GLY A 90 -4.10 -3.95 -13.78
N VAL A 91 -4.62 -5.19 -13.84
CA VAL A 91 -4.69 -5.99 -15.07
C VAL A 91 -5.49 -5.23 -16.13
N LYS A 92 -6.73 -4.84 -15.82
CA LYS A 92 -7.64 -4.18 -16.76
C LYS A 92 -7.05 -2.89 -17.33
N GLU A 93 -6.47 -2.05 -16.48
CA GLU A 93 -5.83 -0.80 -16.93
C GLU A 93 -4.62 -1.06 -17.82
N SER A 94 -3.79 -2.06 -17.48
CA SER A 94 -2.59 -2.40 -18.25
C SER A 94 -2.95 -3.03 -19.60
N GLU A 95 -3.97 -3.90 -19.66
CA GLU A 95 -4.49 -4.45 -20.91
C GLU A 95 -4.97 -3.34 -21.86
N ALA A 96 -5.70 -2.35 -21.34
CA ALA A 96 -6.14 -1.20 -22.13
C ALA A 96 -4.95 -0.40 -22.69
N LYS A 97 -3.91 -0.18 -21.88
CA LYS A 97 -2.68 0.51 -22.31
C LYS A 97 -1.94 -0.29 -23.39
N TRP A 98 -1.71 -1.58 -23.19
CA TRP A 98 -1.02 -2.43 -24.16
C TRP A 98 -1.80 -2.65 -25.45
N LYS A 99 -3.13 -2.65 -25.40
CA LYS A 99 -3.99 -2.67 -26.59
C LYS A 99 -3.81 -1.42 -27.45
N ALA A 100 -3.51 -0.26 -26.84
CA ALA A 100 -3.24 0.98 -27.55
C ALA A 100 -1.83 1.03 -28.18
N VAL A 101 -0.92 0.14 -27.78
CA VAL A 101 0.44 0.05 -28.35
C VAL A 101 0.41 -0.77 -29.66
N PRO A 102 0.81 -0.18 -30.80
CA PRO A 102 0.91 -0.89 -32.07
C PRO A 102 1.85 -2.09 -31.97
N ALA A 103 1.53 -3.19 -32.66
CA ALA A 103 2.36 -4.39 -32.63
C ALA A 103 3.83 -4.13 -33.04
N SER A 104 4.05 -3.20 -33.98
CA SER A 104 5.39 -2.77 -34.42
C SER A 104 6.21 -2.07 -33.33
N GLU A 105 5.56 -1.51 -32.31
CA GLU A 105 6.22 -0.75 -31.23
C GLU A 105 6.36 -1.56 -29.94
N ARG A 106 5.66 -2.69 -29.82
CA ARG A 106 5.63 -3.50 -28.58
C ARG A 106 7.00 -3.93 -28.11
N GLN A 107 7.84 -4.45 -29.01
CA GLN A 107 9.18 -4.89 -28.63
C GLN A 107 10.04 -3.75 -28.08
N ALA A 108 9.98 -2.57 -28.71
CA ALA A 108 10.70 -1.39 -28.24
C ALA A 108 10.22 -0.96 -26.85
N LYS A 109 8.90 -1.00 -26.61
CA LYS A 109 8.32 -0.69 -25.30
C LYS A 109 8.68 -1.71 -24.22
N CYS A 110 8.74 -2.99 -24.56
CA CYS A 110 9.21 -4.03 -23.64
C CYS A 110 10.68 -3.82 -23.24
N THR A 111 11.55 -3.50 -24.21
CA THR A 111 12.96 -3.18 -23.93
C THR A 111 13.11 -1.94 -23.05
N GLU A 112 12.40 -0.86 -23.38
CA GLU A 112 12.39 0.37 -22.59
C GLU A 112 11.92 0.09 -21.15
N PHE A 113 10.83 -0.66 -21.01
CA PHE A 113 10.27 -1.05 -19.72
C PHE A 113 11.29 -1.85 -18.87
N LYS A 114 11.96 -2.84 -19.47
CA LYS A 114 12.97 -3.64 -18.78
C LYS A 114 14.12 -2.79 -18.27
N GLN A 115 14.64 -1.88 -19.10
CA GLN A 115 15.71 -0.95 -18.70
C GLN A 115 15.28 -0.04 -17.54
N GLN A 116 14.04 0.45 -17.56
CA GLN A 116 13.48 1.24 -16.46
C GLN A 116 13.41 0.43 -15.17
N MET A 117 12.98 -0.84 -15.22
CA MET A 117 12.92 -1.71 -14.05
C MET A 117 14.30 -2.06 -13.50
N GLU A 118 15.27 -2.34 -14.36
CA GLU A 118 16.66 -2.58 -13.96
C GLU A 118 17.26 -1.35 -13.28
N SER A 119 17.05 -0.16 -13.86
CA SER A 119 17.49 1.11 -13.25
C SER A 119 16.82 1.37 -11.91
N LEU A 120 15.52 1.10 -11.79
CA LEU A 120 14.78 1.25 -10.53
C LEU A 120 15.34 0.30 -9.46
N GLY A 121 15.58 -0.96 -9.81
CA GLY A 121 16.16 -1.95 -8.91
C GLY A 121 17.54 -1.56 -8.40
N GLN A 122 18.39 -0.99 -9.26
CA GLN A 122 19.70 -0.47 -8.88
C GLN A 122 19.63 0.73 -7.93
N GLN A 123 18.58 1.55 -8.03
CA GLN A 123 18.39 2.71 -7.15
C GLN A 123 17.97 2.29 -5.74
N PHE A 124 17.11 1.28 -5.61
CA PHE A 124 16.61 0.81 -4.31
C PHE A 124 17.46 -0.29 -3.66
N GLY A 125 18.40 -0.87 -4.41
CA GLY A 125 19.36 -1.87 -3.91
C GLY A 125 20.63 -1.28 -3.27
N GLN A 126 20.73 0.04 -3.16
CA GLN A 126 21.83 0.74 -2.47
C GLN A 126 21.46 1.11 -1.03
#